data_AF-A0A1G2PFN8-F1
#
_entry.id   AF-A0A1G2PFN8-F1
#
_cell.length_a   1.000
_cell.length_b   1.000
_cell.length_c   1.000
_cell.angle_alpha   90.00
_cell.angle_beta   90.00
_cell.angle_gamma   90.00
#
_symmetry.space_group_name_H-M   'P 1'
#
loop_
_entity.id
_entity.type
_entity.pdbx_description
1 polymer ?
#
loop_
_entity_poly.entity_id
_entity_poly.type
_entity_poly.pdbx_seq_one_letter_code
_entity_poly.pdbx_strand_id
1 'polypeptide(L)'
;MRKGVAIALGNLIFVSGTGTIAYHFLEGWSWVDSFYFVGMHITTVGTAALEPTRDITKILAVFIDFAGIILGFYSLTIMAIFYFKNSDLGLWRMLSFGSSEKKKDQKTQ
;
A
#
# COMPACT_ATOMS: atom_id res chain seq x y z
N MET A 1 -14.18 -8.75 1.25
CA MET A 1 -13.50 -7.65 1.96
C MET A 1 -12.22 -8.09 2.68
N ARG A 2 -12.24 -9.05 3.62
CA ARG A 2 -10.99 -9.64 4.17
C ARG A 2 -10.03 -10.17 3.09
N LYS A 3 -10.58 -10.77 2.03
CA LYS A 3 -9.82 -11.20 0.84
C LYS A 3 -9.08 -10.06 0.14
N GLY A 4 -9.64 -8.85 0.10
CA GLY A 4 -9.03 -7.70 -0.59
C GLY A 4 -7.77 -7.20 0.14
N VAL A 5 -7.84 -7.07 1.47
CA VAL A 5 -6.67 -6.72 2.30
C VAL A 5 -5.60 -7.82 2.22
N ALA A 6 -6.00 -9.09 2.24
CA ALA A 6 -5.06 -10.19 2.06
C ALA A 6 -4.36 -10.16 0.68
N ILE A 7 -5.08 -9.84 -0.39
CA ILE A 7 -4.52 -9.66 -1.73
C ILE A 7 -3.56 -8.46 -1.77
N ALA A 8 -3.92 -7.33 -1.16
CA ALA A 8 -3.06 -6.16 -1.10
C ALA A 8 -1.72 -6.44 -0.40
N LEU A 9 -1.77 -7.09 0.77
CA LEU A 9 -0.57 -7.51 1.49
C LEU A 9 0.23 -8.56 0.71
N GLY A 10 -0.45 -9.52 0.08
CA GLY A 10 0.19 -10.52 -0.76
C GLY A 10 0.95 -9.91 -1.94
N ASN A 11 0.36 -8.94 -2.63
CA ASN A 11 0.99 -8.24 -3.75
C ASN A 11 2.23 -7.45 -3.32
N LEU A 12 2.19 -6.77 -2.17
CA LEU A 12 3.34 -6.06 -1.63
C LEU A 12 4.48 -7.01 -1.29
N ILE A 13 4.19 -8.12 -0.62
CA ILE A 13 5.19 -9.14 -0.29
C ILE A 13 5.77 -9.75 -1.58
N PHE A 14 4.93 -10.03 -2.58
CA PHE A 14 5.36 -10.62 -3.84
C PHE A 14 6.28 -9.68 -4.62
N VAL A 15 5.90 -8.41 -4.80
CA VAL A 15 6.70 -7.47 -5.59
C VAL A 15 8.00 -7.10 -4.86
N SER A 16 7.93 -6.89 -3.55
CA SER A 16 9.14 -6.62 -2.75
C SER A 16 10.06 -7.83 -2.69
N GLY A 17 9.51 -9.04 -2.53
CA GLY A 17 10.28 -10.27 -2.45
C GLY A 17 10.98 -10.61 -3.77
N THR A 18 10.27 -10.52 -4.90
CA THR A 18 10.85 -10.76 -6.23
C THR A 18 11.95 -9.76 -6.57
N GLY A 19 11.74 -8.46 -6.29
CA GLY A 19 12.78 -7.45 -6.46
C GLY A 19 13.98 -7.69 -5.55
N THR A 20 13.75 -7.99 -4.27
CA THR A 20 14.83 -8.25 -3.29
C THR A 20 15.70 -9.41 -3.74
N ILE A 21 15.09 -10.52 -4.19
CA ILE A 21 15.81 -11.68 -4.71
C ILE A 21 16.60 -11.30 -5.96
N ALA A 22 16.00 -10.56 -6.90
CA ALA A 22 16.67 -10.17 -8.13
C ALA A 22 17.93 -9.33 -7.85
N TYR A 23 17.85 -8.30 -7.01
CA TYR A 23 19.01 -7.47 -6.68
C TYR A 23 20.05 -8.20 -5.84
N HIS A 24 19.64 -9.06 -4.91
CA HIS A 24 20.58 -9.86 -4.12
C HIS A 24 21.46 -10.73 -5.02
N PHE A 25 20.88 -11.42 -6.01
CA PHE A 25 21.64 -12.31 -6.89
C PHE A 25 22.34 -11.59 -8.05
N LEU A 26 21.73 -10.54 -8.61
CA LEU A 26 22.28 -9.89 -9.81
C LEU A 26 23.30 -8.79 -9.48
N GLU A 27 23.11 -8.05 -8.38
CA GLU A 27 24.04 -7.00 -7.92
C GLU A 27 24.93 -7.47 -6.77
N GLY A 28 24.60 -8.58 -6.09
CA GLY A 28 25.39 -9.08 -4.96
C GLY A 28 25.20 -8.27 -3.67
N TRP A 29 24.18 -7.42 -3.61
CA TRP A 29 23.84 -6.64 -2.41
C TRP A 29 23.39 -7.53 -1.26
N SER A 30 23.50 -7.06 -0.02
CA SER A 30 22.94 -7.79 1.11
C SER A 30 21.40 -7.90 0.98
N TRP A 31 20.79 -8.88 1.64
CA TRP A 31 19.32 -9.02 1.66
C TRP A 31 18.63 -7.75 2.16
N VAL A 32 19.23 -7.08 3.14
CA VAL A 32 18.70 -5.85 3.73
C VAL A 32 18.80 -4.69 2.75
N ASP A 33 19.95 -4.52 2.11
CA ASP A 33 20.16 -3.44 1.12
C ASP A 33 19.26 -3.63 -0.10
N SER A 34 19.08 -4.87 -0.54
CA SER A 34 18.18 -5.23 -1.65
C SER A 34 16.72 -4.92 -1.30
N PHE A 35 16.26 -5.28 -0.10
CA PHE A 35 14.91 -4.98 0.35
C PHE A 35 14.70 -3.48 0.56
N TYR A 36 15.70 -2.80 1.12
CA TYR A 36 15.70 -1.34 1.30
C TYR A 36 15.58 -0.63 -0.04
N PHE A 37 16.40 -0.98 -1.03
CA PHE A 37 16.35 -0.42 -2.39
C PHE A 37 14.94 -0.58 -2.99
N VAL A 38 14.42 -1.81 -3.00
CA VAL A 38 13.10 -2.10 -3.58
C VAL A 38 11.98 -1.36 -2.85
N GLY A 39 12.03 -1.29 -1.52
CA GLY A 39 11.07 -0.54 -0.71
C GLY A 39 11.07 0.95 -1.02
N MET A 40 12.24 1.57 -1.16
CA MET A 40 12.39 2.98 -1.53
C MET A 40 11.83 3.28 -2.94
N HIS A 41 11.97 2.33 -3.86
CA HIS A 41 11.46 2.44 -5.23
C HIS A 41 9.94 2.28 -5.32
N ILE A 42 9.35 1.26 -4.67
CA ILE A 42 7.88 1.05 -4.64
C ILE A 42 7.16 2.25 -3.99
N THR A 43 7.77 2.84 -2.96
CA THR A 43 7.24 4.04 -2.29
C THR A 43 7.55 5.33 -3.03
N THR A 44 8.26 5.27 -4.16
CA THR A 44 8.69 6.42 -4.98
C THR A 44 9.57 7.43 -4.25
N VAL A 45 10.10 7.09 -3.08
CA VAL A 45 11.07 7.93 -2.36
C VAL A 45 12.41 7.93 -3.11
N GLY A 46 12.83 6.75 -3.59
CA GLY A 46 14.09 6.53 -4.29
C GLY A 46 15.33 6.70 -3.40
N THR A 47 16.48 6.20 -3.85
CA THR A 47 17.76 6.43 -3.17
C THR A 47 18.88 6.55 -4.19
N ALA A 48 19.82 7.46 -3.94
CA ALA A 48 21.06 7.57 -4.71
C ALA A 48 22.22 6.78 -4.07
N ALA A 49 22.02 6.22 -2.87
CA ALA A 49 23.07 5.49 -2.16
C ALA A 49 23.33 4.09 -2.71
N LEU A 50 22.33 3.49 -3.36
CA LEU A 50 22.39 2.19 -4.01
C LEU A 50 21.85 2.37 -5.42
N GLU A 51 22.67 2.13 -6.44
CA GLU A 51 22.29 2.21 -7.84
C GLU A 51 22.70 0.92 -8.56
N PRO A 52 21.82 0.30 -9.36
CA PRO A 52 22.15 -0.90 -10.11
C PRO A 52 23.33 -0.65 -11.05
N THR A 53 24.38 -1.46 -10.94
CA THR A 53 25.62 -1.27 -11.70
C THR A 53 25.56 -1.90 -13.09
N ARG A 54 24.73 -2.94 -13.28
CA ARG A 54 24.65 -3.73 -14.52
C ARG A 54 23.52 -3.23 -15.41
N ASP A 55 23.69 -3.29 -16.73
CA ASP A 55 22.64 -2.81 -17.64
C ASP A 55 21.35 -3.64 -17.54
N ILE A 56 21.48 -4.95 -17.29
CA ILE A 56 20.34 -5.84 -17.12
C ILE A 56 19.52 -5.50 -15.88
N THR A 57 20.16 -5.13 -14.77
CA THR A 57 19.49 -4.81 -13.50
C THR A 57 18.88 -3.42 -13.53
N LYS A 58 19.44 -2.49 -14.30
CA LYS A 58 18.80 -1.20 -14.61
C LYS A 58 17.50 -1.40 -15.38
N ILE A 59 17.50 -2.23 -16.42
CA ILE A 59 16.27 -2.55 -17.17
C ILE A 59 15.25 -3.24 -16.27
N LEU A 60 15.68 -4.21 -15.45
CA LEU A 60 14.83 -4.86 -14.46
C LEU A 60 14.24 -3.87 -13.46
N ALA A 61 15.01 -2.87 -13.02
CA ALA A 61 14.54 -1.80 -12.14
C ALA A 61 13.33 -1.10 -12.73
N VAL A 62 13.40 -0.72 -14.02
CA VAL A 62 12.30 -0.05 -14.70
C VAL A 62 11.02 -0.89 -14.63
N PHE A 63 11.09 -2.18 -14.92
CA PHE A 63 9.92 -3.06 -14.87
C PHE A 63 9.40 -3.29 -13.45
N ILE A 64 10.30 -3.46 -12.47
CA ILE A 64 9.93 -3.61 -11.06
C ILE A 64 9.27 -2.33 -10.54
N ASP A 65 9.76 -1.15 -10.93
CA ASP A 65 9.24 0.15 -10.51
C ASP A 65 7.83 0.39 -11.08
N PHE A 66 7.62 0.13 -12.38
CA PHE A 66 6.29 0.23 -12.98
C PHE A 66 5.29 -0.73 -12.30
N ALA A 67 5.67 -1.99 -12.10
CA ALA A 67 4.82 -2.96 -11.42
C ALA A 67 4.58 -2.56 -9.95
N GLY A 68 5.63 -2.10 -9.27
CA GLY A 68 5.64 -1.68 -7.88
C GLY A 68 4.71 -0.51 -7.62
N ILE A 69 4.74 0.52 -8.48
CA ILE A 69 3.81 1.66 -8.40
C ILE A 69 2.37 1.18 -8.59
N ILE A 70 2.07 0.43 -9.66
CA ILE A 70 0.70 -0.02 -9.94
C ILE A 70 0.14 -0.83 -8.77
N LEU A 71 0.91 -1.80 -8.27
CA LEU A 71 0.49 -2.66 -7.17
C LEU A 71 0.48 -1.94 -5.82
N GLY A 72 1.43 -1.03 -5.59
CA GLY A 72 1.53 -0.23 -4.38
C GLY A 72 0.34 0.71 -4.22
N PHE A 73 0.01 1.48 -5.25
CA PHE A 73 -1.16 2.36 -5.25
C PHE A 73 -2.48 1.60 -5.16
N TYR A 74 -2.59 0.45 -5.83
CA TYR A 74 -3.75 -0.44 -5.69
C TYR A 74 -3.92 -0.92 -4.24
N SER A 75 -2.84 -1.37 -3.60
CA SER A 75 -2.85 -1.81 -2.20
C SER A 75 -3.22 -0.69 -1.23
N LEU A 76 -2.68 0.52 -1.42
CA LEU A 76 -3.05 1.70 -0.63
C LEU A 76 -4.54 2.03 -0.75
N THR A 77 -5.10 1.96 -1.97
CA THR A 77 -6.52 2.22 -2.21
C THR A 77 -7.43 1.25 -1.45
N ILE A 78 -7.12 -0.06 -1.48
CA ILE A 78 -7.88 -1.07 -0.75
C ILE A 78 -7.79 -0.88 0.75
N MET A 79 -6.62 -0.50 1.26
CA MET A 79 -6.39 -0.25 2.67
C MET A 79 -7.11 1.01 3.15
N ALA A 80 -7.11 2.08 2.34
CA ALA A 80 -7.88 3.29 2.61
C ALA A 80 -9.40 3.00 2.68
N ILE A 81 -9.94 2.25 1.70
CA ILE A 81 -11.35 1.85 1.69
C ILE A 81 -11.69 1.03 2.96
N PHE A 82 -10.80 0.16 3.41
CA PHE A 82 -11.00 -0.61 4.65
C PHE A 82 -11.08 0.31 5.88
N TYR A 83 -10.15 1.25 6.01
CA TYR A 83 -10.14 2.20 7.12
C TYR A 83 -11.43 3.04 7.14
N PHE A 84 -11.79 3.63 6.00
CA PHE A 84 -13.00 4.45 5.89
C PHE A 84 -14.27 3.66 6.16
N LYS A 85 -14.41 2.46 5.58
CA LYS A 85 -15.56 1.59 5.82
C LYS A 85 -15.70 1.22 7.30
N ASN A 86 -14.58 1.02 8.01
CA ASN A 86 -14.61 0.75 9.44
C ASN A 86 -14.98 2.00 10.27
N SER A 87 -14.62 3.19 9.79
CA SER A 87 -14.95 4.47 10.45
C SER A 87 -16.37 4.99 10.19
N ASP A 88 -16.98 4.68 9.04
CA ASP A 88 -18.30 5.19 8.63
C ASP A 88 -19.43 4.64 9.52
N LEU A 89 -19.22 3.44 10.10
CA LEU A 89 -20.15 2.86 11.08
C LEU A 89 -20.30 3.73 12.36
N GLY A 90 -19.33 4.60 12.66
CA GLY A 90 -19.37 5.54 13.78
C GLY A 90 -20.13 6.83 13.45
N LEU A 91 -19.92 7.39 12.26
CA LEU A 91 -20.54 8.64 11.80
C LEU A 91 -22.06 8.50 11.65
N TRP A 92 -22.53 7.44 11.02
CA TRP A 92 -23.97 7.19 10.89
C TRP A 92 -24.63 6.93 12.25
N ARG A 93 -23.95 6.29 13.20
CA ARG A 93 -24.46 6.15 14.58
C ARG A 93 -24.60 7.52 15.25
N MET A 94 -23.57 8.36 15.19
CA MET A 94 -23.62 9.73 15.77
C MET A 94 -24.72 10.60 15.16
N LEU A 95 -24.87 10.60 13.84
CA LEU A 95 -25.91 11.38 13.15
C LEU A 95 -27.32 10.81 13.40
N SER A 96 -27.46 9.48 13.52
CA SER A 96 -28.74 8.83 13.84
C SER A 96 -29.23 9.15 15.26
N PHE A 97 -28.33 9.33 16.23
CA PHE A 97 -28.68 9.78 17.57
C PHE A 97 -29.19 11.22 17.55
N GLY A 98 -28.50 12.14 16.88
CA GLY A 98 -28.93 13.53 16.75
C GLY A 98 -30.25 13.75 15.99
N SER A 99 -30.60 12.86 15.05
CA SER A 99 -31.88 12.93 14.33
C SER A 99 -33.08 12.41 15.13
N SER A 100 -32.85 11.56 16.14
CA SER A 100 -33.92 10.97 16.97
C SER A 100 -34.44 11.93 18.04
N GLU A 101 -33.58 12.80 18.56
CA GLU A 101 -33.90 13.78 19.60
C GLU A 101 -34.78 14.91 19.04
N LYS A 102 -34.41 15.47 17.88
CA LYS A 102 -35.19 16.52 17.19
C LYS A 102 -36.62 16.11 16.84
N LYS A 103 -36.86 14.82 16.57
CA LYS A 103 -38.20 14.29 16.25
C LYS A 103 -39.11 14.15 17.47
N LYS A 104 -38.53 14.13 18.68
CA LYS A 104 -39.26 14.00 19.95
C LYS A 104 -39.72 15.36 20.46
N ASP A 105 -38.88 16.39 20.28
CA ASP A 105 -39.20 17.77 20.66
C ASP A 105 -40.29 18.38 19.77
N GLN A 106 -40.29 18.07 18.47
CA GLN A 106 -41.32 18.52 17.52
C GLN A 106 -42.70 17.88 17.70
N LYS A 107 -42.81 16.77 18.46
CA LYS A 107 -44.10 16.12 18.75
C LYS A 107 -44.69 16.52 20.11
N THR A 108 -43.96 17.31 20.90
CA THR A 108 -44.36 17.73 22.25
C THR A 108 -44.81 19.19 22.29
N GLN A 109 -44.78 19.88 21.14
CA GLN A 109 -45.45 21.17 20.89
C GLN A 109 -46.64 20.96 19.96
#